data_AF-A0A2X1PJV6-F1
#
_entry.id   AF-A0A2X1PJV6-F1
#
_cell.length_a   1.000
_cell.length_b   1.000
_cell.length_c   1.000
_cell.angle_alpha   90.00
_cell.angle_beta   90.00
_cell.angle_gamma   90.00
#
_symmetry.space_group_name_H-M   'P 1'
#
loop_
_entity.id
_entity.type
_entity.pdbx_description
1 polymer ?
#
loop_
_entity_poly.entity_id
_entity_poly.type
_entity_poly.pdbx_seq_one_letter_code
_entity_poly.pdbx_strand_id
1 'polypeptide(L)'
;MKANLCIFITERVALTGKLTLLQGKNAAKNDRTLAEIILDSPLFLAFGDKLILRSGDTKTLIAGARVLEINSPKRHKRTEVRLNFLANLALAENASQRIALTLLHNATTARQLMWTEQLTSLQLDKALAERDAVRYQDWCFNTNYVQEKTQQILTALDTYHEQHNDQLGVSKARLYRMATLNQPEI
;
A
#
# COMPACT_ATOMS: atom_id res chain seq x y z
N MET A 1 -23.43 4.02 7.00
CA MET A 1 -24.40 3.49 6.02
C MET A 1 -23.65 2.50 5.14
N LYS A 2 -24.02 1.21 5.10
CA LYS A 2 -23.45 0.23 4.15
C LYS A 2 -24.35 0.28 2.91
N ALA A 3 -23.89 0.89 1.82
CA ALA A 3 -24.61 0.87 0.56
C ALA A 3 -24.04 -0.25 -0.31
N ASN A 4 -24.90 -1.14 -0.78
CA ASN A 4 -24.55 -2.03 -1.89
C ASN A 4 -24.47 -1.16 -3.15
N LEU A 5 -23.29 -1.12 -3.76
CA LEU A 5 -23.00 -0.28 -4.92
C LEU A 5 -22.78 -1.19 -6.14
N CYS A 6 -23.29 -0.77 -7.30
CA CYS A 6 -22.88 -1.36 -8.56
C CYS A 6 -21.74 -0.51 -9.14
N ILE A 7 -20.65 -1.15 -9.52
CA ILE A 7 -19.40 -0.52 -9.92
C ILE A 7 -19.12 -0.89 -11.37
N PHE A 8 -19.01 0.13 -12.21
CA PHE A 8 -18.67 0.00 -13.63
C PHE A 8 -17.24 0.49 -13.83
N ILE A 9 -16.41 -0.33 -14.43
CA ILE A 9 -14.96 -0.07 -14.50
C ILE A 9 -14.55 0.32 -15.92
N THR A 10 -15.33 -0.13 -16.90
CA THR A 10 -15.43 0.36 -18.29
C THR A 10 -16.77 -0.15 -18.87
N GLU A 11 -17.17 0.24 -20.09
CA GLU A 11 -18.44 -0.20 -20.73
C GLU A 11 -18.63 -1.72 -20.85
N ARG A 12 -17.60 -2.54 -20.56
CA ARG A 12 -17.62 -4.00 -20.76
C ARG A 12 -17.60 -4.83 -19.46
N VAL A 13 -17.38 -4.22 -18.30
CA VAL A 13 -17.28 -4.95 -17.02
C VAL A 13 -18.10 -4.24 -15.95
N ALA A 14 -19.15 -4.93 -15.51
CA ALA A 14 -20.01 -4.53 -14.39
C ALA A 14 -19.80 -5.51 -13.23
N LEU A 15 -19.49 -4.96 -12.06
CA LEU A 15 -19.25 -5.72 -10.83
C LEU A 15 -20.04 -5.10 -9.69
N THR A 16 -20.40 -5.90 -8.70
CA THR A 16 -20.99 -5.40 -7.46
C THR A 16 -19.93 -5.32 -6.36
N GLY A 17 -20.14 -4.42 -5.41
CA GLY A 17 -19.25 -4.29 -4.28
C GLY A 17 -19.81 -3.42 -3.16
N LYS A 18 -19.09 -3.39 -2.05
CA LYS A 18 -19.43 -2.61 -0.86
C LYS A 18 -18.49 -1.42 -0.76
N LEU A 19 -19.07 -0.23 -0.70
CA LEU A 19 -18.34 1.02 -0.51
C LEU A 19 -18.40 1.45 0.96
N THR A 20 -17.25 1.80 1.50
CA THR A 20 -17.10 2.33 2.87
C THR A 20 -16.27 3.61 2.84
N LEU A 21 -16.82 4.70 3.39
CA LEU A 21 -16.07 5.94 3.55
C LEU A 21 -14.94 5.76 4.58
N LEU A 22 -13.74 6.21 4.23
CA LEU A 22 -12.59 6.25 5.13
C LEU A 22 -12.54 7.57 5.91
N GLN A 23 -13.11 8.64 5.35
CA GLN A 23 -13.24 9.96 5.96
C GLN A 23 -14.70 10.34 6.18
N GLY A 24 -15.02 10.88 7.35
CA GLY A 24 -16.37 11.33 7.68
C GLY A 24 -17.40 10.20 7.75
N LYS A 25 -18.67 10.59 7.99
CA LYS A 25 -19.82 9.68 7.99
C LYS A 25 -20.65 9.76 6.71
N ASN A 26 -20.62 10.92 6.05
CA ASN A 26 -21.34 11.24 4.83
C ASN A 26 -20.40 12.00 3.89
N ALA A 27 -20.64 11.92 2.59
CA ALA A 27 -19.97 12.73 1.58
C ALA A 27 -21.00 13.69 0.96
N ALA A 28 -20.64 14.98 0.84
CA ALA A 28 -21.51 15.95 0.20
C ALA A 28 -21.44 15.84 -1.33
N LYS A 29 -22.44 16.41 -2.02
CA LYS A 29 -22.40 16.49 -3.49
C LYS A 29 -21.16 17.27 -3.94
N ASN A 30 -20.44 16.74 -4.93
CA ASN A 30 -19.19 17.28 -5.46
C ASN A 30 -17.98 17.28 -4.50
N ASP A 31 -18.11 16.65 -3.32
CA ASP A 31 -17.00 16.48 -2.41
C ASP A 31 -16.03 15.39 -2.90
N ARG A 32 -14.76 15.50 -2.51
CA ARG A 32 -13.73 14.49 -2.75
C ARG A 32 -13.40 13.82 -1.43
N THR A 33 -13.70 12.53 -1.33
CA THR A 33 -13.48 11.76 -0.11
C THR A 33 -12.73 10.46 -0.42
N LEU A 34 -11.94 10.01 0.54
CA LEU A 34 -11.34 8.68 0.49
C LEU A 34 -12.38 7.62 0.87
N ALA A 35 -12.49 6.59 0.03
CA ALA A 35 -13.37 5.46 0.24
C ALA A 35 -12.65 4.15 -0.11
N GLU A 36 -13.05 3.10 0.58
CA GLU A 36 -12.66 1.74 0.25
C GLU A 36 -13.81 1.02 -0.46
N ILE A 37 -13.46 0.26 -1.49
CA ILE A 37 -14.38 -0.58 -2.23
C ILE A 37 -13.92 -2.03 -2.08
N ILE A 38 -14.81 -2.88 -1.59
CA ILE A 38 -14.61 -4.33 -1.58
C ILE A 38 -15.48 -4.91 -2.69
N LEU A 39 -14.85 -5.45 -3.73
CA LEU A 39 -15.54 -6.06 -4.85
C LEU A 39 -16.01 -7.48 -4.48
N ASP A 40 -17.17 -7.87 -5.00
CA ASP A 40 -17.71 -9.22 -4.80
C ASP A 40 -17.00 -10.26 -5.68
N SER A 41 -16.28 -9.83 -6.71
CA SER A 41 -15.42 -10.69 -7.53
C SER A 41 -14.07 -10.01 -7.80
N PRO A 42 -12.97 -10.78 -7.90
CA PRO A 42 -11.66 -10.22 -8.19
C PRO A 42 -11.63 -9.47 -9.51
N LEU A 43 -10.89 -8.37 -9.54
CA LEU A 43 -10.62 -7.61 -10.74
C LEU A 43 -9.19 -7.09 -10.74
N PHE A 44 -8.57 -7.15 -11.92
CA PHE A 44 -7.30 -6.51 -12.19
C PHE A 44 -7.47 -5.00 -12.29
N LEU A 45 -6.86 -4.29 -11.34
CA LEU A 45 -6.82 -2.83 -11.28
C LEU A 45 -5.38 -2.37 -11.06
N ALA A 46 -5.08 -1.16 -11.53
CA ALA A 46 -3.83 -0.45 -11.32
C ALA A 46 -4.09 0.96 -10.76
N PHE A 47 -3.03 1.63 -10.34
CA PHE A 47 -3.12 3.02 -9.91
C PHE A 47 -3.69 3.90 -11.04
N GLY A 48 -4.62 4.78 -10.69
CA GLY A 48 -5.16 5.76 -11.63
C GLY A 48 -6.34 5.27 -12.47
N ASP A 49 -6.68 3.98 -12.42
CA ASP A 49 -7.87 3.45 -13.10
C ASP A 49 -9.13 4.20 -12.65
N LYS A 50 -9.95 4.60 -13.62
CA LYS A 50 -11.17 5.38 -13.38
C LYS A 50 -12.37 4.46 -13.31
N LEU A 51 -13.21 4.64 -12.29
CA LEU A 51 -14.41 3.84 -12.06
C LEU A 51 -15.64 4.75 -12.04
N ILE A 52 -16.76 4.22 -12.50
CA ILE A 52 -18.08 4.84 -12.42
C ILE A 52 -18.89 4.07 -11.38
N LEU A 53 -19.35 4.78 -10.35
CA LEU A 53 -20.10 4.21 -9.25
C LEU A 53 -21.59 4.49 -9.46
N ARG A 54 -22.41 3.45 -9.50
CA ARG A 54 -23.87 3.53 -9.66
C ARG A 54 -24.59 2.87 -8.49
N SER A 55 -25.86 3.22 -8.33
CA SER A 55 -26.76 2.52 -7.40
C SER A 55 -26.83 1.03 -7.72
N GLY A 56 -27.18 0.21 -6.72
CA GLY A 56 -27.27 -1.24 -6.88
C GLY A 56 -28.28 -1.68 -7.96
N ASP A 57 -29.29 -0.85 -8.25
CA ASP A 57 -30.26 -1.05 -9.34
C ASP A 57 -29.79 -0.49 -10.70
N THR A 58 -28.56 0.05 -10.77
CA THR A 58 -27.90 0.64 -11.94
C THR A 58 -28.54 1.90 -12.54
N LYS A 59 -29.61 2.41 -11.94
CA LYS A 59 -30.40 3.54 -12.47
C LYS A 59 -29.78 4.90 -12.22
N THR A 60 -28.99 5.05 -11.16
CA THR A 60 -28.49 6.35 -10.71
C THR A 60 -26.96 6.35 -10.67
N LEU A 61 -26.36 7.38 -11.27
CA LEU A 61 -24.95 7.69 -11.10
C LEU A 61 -24.73 8.28 -9.70
N ILE A 62 -23.91 7.60 -8.90
CA ILE A 62 -23.58 8.03 -7.53
C ILE A 62 -22.33 8.91 -7.54
N ALA A 63 -21.25 8.45 -8.17
CA ALA A 63 -19.97 9.15 -8.18
C ALA A 63 -19.02 8.62 -9.28
N GLY A 64 -17.99 9.40 -9.59
CA GLY A 64 -16.77 8.87 -10.21
C GLY A 64 -15.74 8.50 -9.14
N ALA A 65 -14.85 7.56 -9.43
CA ALA A 65 -13.75 7.19 -8.56
C ALA A 65 -12.46 7.00 -9.35
N ARG A 66 -11.33 7.10 -8.65
CA ARG A 66 -9.98 6.81 -9.17
C ARG A 66 -9.30 5.86 -8.19
N VAL A 67 -8.73 4.78 -8.70
CA VAL A 67 -7.99 3.81 -7.88
C VAL A 67 -6.70 4.46 -7.38
N LEU A 68 -6.50 4.44 -6.06
CA LEU A 68 -5.27 4.91 -5.41
C LEU A 68 -4.37 3.77 -4.96
N GLU A 69 -4.95 2.62 -4.62
CA GLU A 69 -4.22 1.43 -4.19
C GLU A 69 -5.14 0.20 -4.28
N ILE A 70 -4.55 -0.97 -4.53
CA ILE A 70 -5.27 -2.26 -4.62
C ILE A 70 -4.98 -3.21 -3.43
N ASN A 71 -3.95 -2.93 -2.62
CA ASN A 71 -3.49 -3.75 -1.49
C ASN A 71 -3.78 -3.09 -0.13
N SER A 72 -5.03 -2.72 0.13
CA SER A 72 -5.44 -2.05 1.38
C SER A 72 -5.19 -2.92 2.63
N PRO A 73 -4.61 -2.36 3.72
CA PRO A 73 -4.30 -3.13 4.94
C PRO A 73 -5.57 -3.50 5.71
N LYS A 74 -5.63 -4.69 6.33
CA LYS A 74 -6.84 -5.18 7.02
C LYS A 74 -7.29 -4.32 8.22
N ARG A 75 -6.36 -3.63 8.88
CA ARG A 75 -6.58 -2.84 10.11
C ARG A 75 -6.04 -1.42 9.95
N HIS A 76 -6.39 -0.54 10.90
CA HIS A 76 -5.88 0.84 10.98
C HIS A 76 -6.12 1.70 9.73
N LYS A 77 -7.15 1.38 8.93
CA LYS A 77 -7.48 2.08 7.67
C LYS A 77 -7.84 3.56 7.82
N ARG A 78 -8.26 3.98 9.02
CA ARG A 78 -8.72 5.33 9.34
C ARG A 78 -7.76 6.10 10.27
N THR A 79 -6.54 5.59 10.48
CA THR A 79 -5.54 6.36 11.22
C THR A 79 -5.07 7.55 10.39
N GLU A 80 -4.64 8.61 11.05
CA GLU A 80 -4.14 9.82 10.39
C GLU A 80 -2.97 9.51 9.46
N VAL A 81 -1.99 8.71 9.92
CA VAL A 81 -0.85 8.23 9.12
C VAL A 81 -1.31 7.61 7.81
N ARG A 82 -2.34 6.75 7.87
CA ARG A 82 -2.85 6.05 6.69
C ARG A 82 -3.61 6.97 5.73
N LEU A 83 -4.41 7.88 6.27
CA LEU A 83 -5.14 8.87 5.45
C LEU A 83 -4.18 9.85 4.77
N ASN A 84 -3.14 10.29 5.49
CA ASN A 84 -2.08 11.15 4.94
C ASN A 84 -1.31 10.44 3.83
N PHE A 85 -0.98 9.16 4.00
CA PHE A 85 -0.36 8.36 2.94
C PHE A 85 -1.23 8.32 1.67
N LEU A 86 -2.53 8.04 1.80
CA LEU A 86 -3.45 8.01 0.66
C LEU A 86 -3.62 9.38 0.00
N ALA A 87 -3.66 10.45 0.80
CA ALA A 87 -3.71 11.82 0.29
C ALA A 87 -2.44 12.16 -0.51
N ASN A 88 -1.26 11.80 0.01
CA ASN A 88 0.01 11.98 -0.69
C ASN A 88 0.08 11.16 -1.98
N LEU A 89 -0.40 9.91 -1.98
CA LEU A 89 -0.51 9.12 -3.22
C LEU A 89 -1.42 9.80 -4.25
N ALA A 90 -2.53 10.41 -3.81
CA ALA A 90 -3.45 11.08 -4.71
C ALA A 90 -2.87 12.36 -5.34
N LEU A 91 -1.98 13.04 -4.61
CA LEU A 91 -1.28 14.26 -5.03
C LEU A 91 -0.01 13.98 -5.86
N ALA A 92 0.59 12.79 -5.72
CA ALA A 92 1.79 12.42 -6.44
C ALA A 92 1.60 12.43 -7.97
N GLU A 93 2.48 13.14 -8.66
CA GLU A 93 2.39 13.46 -10.09
C GLU A 93 2.91 12.32 -10.98
N ASN A 94 3.86 11.53 -10.49
CA ASN A 94 4.52 10.47 -11.25
C ASN A 94 4.76 9.21 -10.43
N ALA A 95 5.09 8.11 -11.13
CA ALA A 95 5.29 6.81 -10.50
C ALA A 95 6.46 6.80 -9.50
N SER A 96 7.54 7.52 -9.80
CA SER A 96 8.70 7.69 -8.91
C SER A 96 8.30 8.27 -7.54
N GLN A 97 7.47 9.32 -7.51
CA GLN A 97 6.92 9.86 -6.26
C GLN A 97 6.08 8.84 -5.48
N ARG A 98 5.21 8.08 -6.16
CA ARG A 98 4.33 7.08 -5.52
C ARG A 98 5.09 5.86 -5.00
N ILE A 99 6.09 5.41 -5.75
CA ILE A 99 7.01 4.35 -5.34
C ILE A 99 7.76 4.79 -4.09
N ALA A 100 8.31 6.02 -4.06
CA ALA A 100 9.00 6.54 -2.87
C ALA A 100 8.10 6.57 -1.63
N LEU A 101 6.84 7.01 -1.78
CA LEU A 101 5.85 6.97 -0.69
C LEU A 101 5.60 5.54 -0.20
N THR A 102 5.44 4.60 -1.13
CA THR A 102 5.19 3.18 -0.83
C THR A 102 6.36 2.54 -0.07
N LEU A 103 7.60 2.91 -0.43
CA LEU A 103 8.82 2.38 0.16
C LEU A 103 9.30 3.12 1.41
N LEU A 104 8.58 4.14 1.89
CA LEU A 104 9.05 5.03 2.97
C LEU A 104 9.45 4.26 4.25
N HIS A 105 8.64 3.27 4.65
CA HIS A 105 8.88 2.42 5.83
C HIS A 105 8.71 0.92 5.53
N ASN A 106 8.70 0.53 4.26
CA ASN A 106 8.41 -0.84 3.85
C ASN A 106 9.35 -1.29 2.73
N ALA A 107 9.62 -2.59 2.69
CA ALA A 107 10.07 -3.27 1.47
C ALA A 107 8.85 -3.80 0.70
N THR A 108 8.86 -3.64 -0.63
CA THR A 108 7.79 -4.13 -1.51
C THR A 108 8.39 -4.86 -2.69
N THR A 109 7.69 -5.86 -3.25
CA THR A 109 8.22 -6.58 -4.40
C THR A 109 8.20 -5.74 -5.68
N ALA A 110 9.20 -5.92 -6.54
CA ALA A 110 9.30 -5.30 -7.85
C ALA A 110 8.08 -5.66 -8.70
N ARG A 111 7.62 -6.91 -8.65
CA ARG A 111 6.39 -7.35 -9.29
C ARG A 111 5.17 -6.52 -8.87
N GLN A 112 5.01 -6.25 -7.57
CA GLN A 112 3.88 -5.47 -7.07
C GLN A 112 3.95 -4.02 -7.53
N LEU A 113 5.14 -3.40 -7.49
CA LEU A 113 5.34 -2.02 -7.95
C LEU A 113 5.10 -1.90 -9.47
N MET A 114 5.69 -2.82 -10.26
CA MET A 114 5.48 -2.89 -11.70
C MET A 114 4.01 -3.03 -12.07
N TRP A 115 3.26 -3.89 -11.37
CA TRP A 115 1.83 -4.03 -11.60
C TRP A 115 1.05 -2.76 -11.22
N THR A 116 1.29 -2.23 -10.02
CA THR A 116 0.52 -1.08 -9.52
C THR A 116 0.72 0.16 -10.40
N GLU A 117 1.94 0.40 -10.86
CA GLU A 117 2.32 1.56 -11.65
C GLU A 117 2.35 1.28 -13.17
N GLN A 118 2.04 0.06 -13.60
CA GLN A 118 2.10 -0.41 -15.00
C GLN A 118 3.46 -0.13 -15.65
N LEU A 119 4.54 -0.44 -14.94
CA LEU A 119 5.91 -0.21 -15.38
C LEU A 119 6.58 -1.50 -15.89
N THR A 120 7.41 -1.33 -16.91
CA THR A 120 8.44 -2.32 -17.26
C THR A 120 9.57 -2.35 -16.21
N SER A 121 10.37 -3.41 -16.20
CA SER A 121 11.53 -3.50 -15.28
C SER A 121 12.48 -2.32 -15.44
N LEU A 122 12.77 -1.89 -16.66
CA LEU A 122 13.69 -0.76 -16.91
C LEU A 122 13.12 0.56 -16.37
N GLN A 123 11.81 0.78 -16.49
CA GLN A 123 11.17 1.97 -15.96
C GLN A 123 11.13 1.96 -14.43
N LEU A 124 10.91 0.79 -13.82
CA LEU A 124 11.00 0.63 -12.37
C LEU A 124 12.41 0.98 -11.88
N ASP A 125 13.45 0.41 -12.50
CA ASP A 125 14.84 0.66 -12.08
C ASP A 125 15.21 2.16 -12.16
N LYS A 126 14.74 2.86 -13.20
CA LYS A 126 14.88 4.33 -13.31
C LYS A 126 14.13 5.07 -12.20
N ALA A 127 12.87 4.71 -11.94
CA ALA A 127 12.06 5.36 -10.91
C ALA A 127 12.62 5.16 -9.50
N LEU A 128 13.24 4.01 -9.23
CA LEU A 128 13.92 3.73 -7.95
C LEU A 128 15.19 4.59 -7.80
N ALA A 129 15.99 4.69 -8.86
CA ALA A 129 17.22 5.48 -8.85
C ALA A 129 16.97 6.99 -8.61
N GLU A 130 15.84 7.53 -9.09
CA GLU A 130 15.43 8.92 -8.84
C GLU A 130 15.11 9.23 -7.36
N ARG A 131 14.99 8.21 -6.51
CA ARG A 131 14.42 8.30 -5.15
C ARG A 131 15.29 7.64 -4.08
N ASP A 132 16.57 7.43 -4.38
CA ASP A 132 17.51 6.75 -3.48
C ASP A 132 16.97 5.39 -2.98
N ALA A 133 16.26 4.69 -3.87
CA ALA A 133 15.74 3.36 -3.64
C ALA A 133 16.49 2.34 -4.50
N VAL A 134 16.59 1.12 -4.00
CA VAL A 134 17.32 0.03 -4.65
C VAL A 134 16.41 -1.18 -4.81
N ARG A 135 16.70 -1.98 -5.83
CA ARG A 135 16.12 -3.30 -6.03
C ARG A 135 17.18 -4.37 -5.80
N TYR A 136 16.93 -5.25 -4.85
CA TYR A 136 17.72 -6.46 -4.62
C TYR A 136 16.86 -7.69 -4.91
N GLN A 137 17.21 -8.44 -5.96
CA GLN A 137 16.35 -9.50 -6.50
C GLN A 137 14.95 -8.97 -6.83
N ASP A 138 13.90 -9.50 -6.18
CA ASP A 138 12.52 -9.02 -6.33
C ASP A 138 12.14 -7.98 -5.27
N TRP A 139 13.00 -7.61 -4.32
CA TRP A 139 12.65 -6.66 -3.26
C TRP A 139 13.15 -5.26 -3.55
N CYS A 140 12.27 -4.27 -3.38
CA CYS A 140 12.58 -2.85 -3.49
C CYS A 140 12.43 -2.19 -2.12
N PHE A 141 13.39 -1.33 -1.76
CA PHE A 141 13.40 -0.57 -0.51
C PHE A 141 14.33 0.64 -0.63
N ASN A 142 14.19 1.62 0.27
CA ASN A 142 15.07 2.79 0.33
C ASN A 142 16.13 2.67 1.43
N THR A 143 17.10 3.58 1.42
CA THR A 143 18.20 3.60 2.41
C THR A 143 17.70 3.80 3.84
N ASN A 144 16.68 4.63 4.05
CA ASN A 144 16.11 4.91 5.38
C ASN A 144 15.51 3.65 6.00
N TYR A 145 14.81 2.85 5.21
CA TYR A 145 14.27 1.57 5.64
C TYR A 145 15.38 0.62 6.10
N VAL A 146 16.50 0.55 5.36
CA VAL A 146 17.66 -0.29 5.75
C VAL A 146 18.23 0.18 7.09
N GLN A 147 18.40 1.48 7.28
CA GLN A 147 18.90 2.05 8.53
C GLN A 147 17.94 1.76 9.70
N GLU A 148 16.64 1.99 9.51
CA GLU A 148 15.60 1.73 10.52
C GLU A 148 15.63 0.25 10.95
N LYS A 149 15.65 -0.68 9.99
CA LYS A 149 15.68 -2.12 10.30
C LYS A 149 17.00 -2.56 10.90
N THR A 150 18.12 -1.99 10.47
CA THR A 150 19.43 -2.25 11.09
C THR A 150 19.42 -1.83 12.56
N GLN A 151 18.93 -0.62 12.87
CA GLN A 151 18.84 -0.14 14.23
C GLN A 151 17.87 -0.97 15.08
N GLN A 152 16.74 -1.39 14.50
CA GLN A 152 15.78 -2.28 15.16
C GLN A 152 16.42 -3.63 15.52
N ILE A 153 17.21 -4.22 14.62
CA ILE A 153 17.93 -5.47 14.85
C ILE A 153 18.99 -5.30 15.95
N LEU A 154 19.81 -4.25 15.88
CA LEU A 154 20.85 -3.97 16.87
C LEU A 154 20.25 -3.76 18.26
N THR A 155 19.19 -2.96 18.36
CA THR A 155 18.50 -2.70 19.63
C THR A 155 17.94 -3.99 20.24
N ALA A 156 17.33 -4.85 19.43
CA ALA A 156 16.82 -6.14 19.90
C ALA A 156 17.94 -7.08 20.36
N LEU A 157 19.09 -7.04 19.68
CA LEU A 157 20.27 -7.83 20.03
C LEU A 157 20.90 -7.35 21.35
N ASP A 158 21.05 -6.05 21.54
CA ASP A 158 21.54 -5.45 22.79
C ASP A 158 20.61 -5.82 23.95
N THR A 159 19.30 -5.63 23.77
CA THR A 159 18.28 -6.01 24.77
C THR A 159 18.37 -7.50 25.12
N TYR A 160 18.64 -8.35 24.13
CA TYR A 160 18.77 -9.79 24.37
C TYR A 160 20.00 -10.14 25.22
N HIS A 161 21.16 -9.55 24.90
CA HIS A 161 22.40 -9.80 25.63
C HIS A 161 22.38 -9.24 27.06
N GLU A 162 21.69 -8.12 27.29
CA GLU A 162 21.45 -7.61 28.65
C GLU A 162 20.63 -8.59 29.49
N GLN A 163 19.63 -9.25 28.88
CA GLN A 163 18.75 -10.20 29.57
C GLN A 163 19.37 -11.60 29.75
N HIS A 164 20.33 -11.98 28.89
CA HIS A 164 20.93 -13.32 28.86
C HIS A 164 22.46 -13.22 28.76
N ASN A 165 23.09 -12.69 29.80
CA ASN A 165 24.53 -12.43 29.85
C ASN A 165 25.41 -13.69 29.87
N ASP A 166 24.80 -14.86 30.11
CA ASP A 166 25.43 -16.18 30.11
C ASP A 166 25.46 -16.82 28.71
N GLN A 167 24.76 -16.24 27.74
CA GLN A 167 24.68 -16.75 26.38
C GLN A 167 25.64 -16.01 25.44
N LEU A 168 26.38 -16.78 24.63
CA LEU A 168 27.33 -16.25 23.65
C LEU A 168 26.68 -15.45 22.51
N GLY A 169 25.38 -15.66 22.26
CA GLY A 169 24.67 -14.92 21.23
C GLY A 169 23.33 -15.53 20.84
N VAL A 170 22.70 -14.93 19.82
CA VAL A 170 21.40 -15.35 19.28
C VAL A 170 21.53 -15.84 17.84
N SER A 171 20.81 -16.91 17.51
CA SER A 171 20.79 -17.44 16.14
C SER A 171 20.06 -16.50 15.18
N LYS A 172 20.45 -16.49 13.89
CA LYS A 172 19.82 -15.66 12.83
C LYS A 172 18.29 -15.81 12.82
N ALA A 173 17.79 -17.04 12.88
CA ALA A 173 16.35 -17.32 12.87
C ALA A 173 15.62 -16.78 14.12
N ARG A 174 16.27 -16.82 15.29
CA ARG A 174 15.69 -16.26 16.52
C ARG A 174 15.72 -14.73 16.51
N LEU A 175 16.81 -14.13 16.00
CA LEU A 175 16.93 -12.68 15.82
C LEU A 175 15.85 -12.14 14.89
N TYR A 176 15.63 -12.82 13.76
CA TYR A 176 14.59 -12.45 12.81
C TYR A 176 13.19 -12.46 13.45
N ARG A 177 12.86 -13.51 14.21
CA ARG A 177 11.55 -13.60 14.89
C ARG A 177 11.34 -12.52 15.95
N MET A 178 12.39 -12.11 16.67
CA MET A 178 12.27 -11.09 17.71
C MET A 178 12.23 -9.66 17.15
N ALA A 179 12.99 -9.39 16.07
CA ALA A 179 13.26 -8.02 15.64
C ALA A 179 12.51 -7.64 14.36
N THR A 180 12.36 -8.54 13.39
CA THR A 180 11.99 -8.18 12.01
C THR A 180 11.02 -9.17 11.37
N LEU A 181 10.16 -9.80 12.17
CA LEU A 181 9.12 -10.68 11.66
C LEU A 181 8.26 -9.95 10.61
N ASN A 182 8.06 -10.61 9.45
CA ASN A 182 7.38 -10.08 8.26
C ASN A 182 8.21 -9.14 7.37
N GLN A 183 9.51 -8.98 7.62
CA GLN A 183 10.41 -8.35 6.66
C GLN A 183 10.96 -9.39 5.66
N PRO A 184 11.51 -8.97 4.52
CA PRO A 184 12.15 -9.89 3.59
C PRO A 184 13.26 -10.71 4.26
N GLU A 185 13.17 -12.04 4.18
CA GLU A 185 14.31 -12.92 4.45
C GLU A 185 15.16 -12.98 3.18
N ILE A 186 16.23 -12.19 3.17
CA ILE A 186 17.22 -12.13 2.09
C ILE A 186 18.42 -13.03 2.45
#